data_AF-A0A654CU80-F1
#
_entry.id   AF-A0A654CU80-F1
#
_cell.length_a   1.000
_cell.length_b   1.000
_cell.length_c   1.000
_cell.angle_alpha   90.00
_cell.angle_beta   90.00
_cell.angle_gamma   90.00
#
_symmetry.space_group_name_H-M   'P 1'
#
loop_
_entity.id
_entity.type
_entity.pdbx_description
1 polymer ?
#
loop_
_entity_poly.entity_id
_entity_poly.type
_entity_poly.pdbx_seq_one_letter_code
_entity_poly.pdbx_strand_id
1 'polypeptide(L)'
;MDLVFGWRTAVLTVAAAILLPLAVGLSASFHNRLAARALAALLIVMTGVFVPWLIGFAGFYDRWWWLTFAPFSNALLVPPLLYLHAYALVTGRWSPAAWRHLLPGAIQFAYQAAAFLLPTPLKHYWADLAFTTGNAIVASLLAISFVVYGAWTIRLLHGYRDALSQKRSDDARFATAWLSRTAVAYPLLAIVWAGWLLVDEAARL
;
A
#
# COMPACT_ATOMS: atom_id res chain seq x y z
N MET A 1 0.96 10.79 -30.24
CA MET A 1 0.87 11.66 -29.04
C MET A 1 2.24 11.76 -28.41
N ASP A 2 2.60 12.95 -27.97
CA ASP A 2 3.91 13.24 -27.37
C ASP A 2 3.89 12.98 -25.86
N LEU A 3 5.04 12.63 -25.30
CA LEU A 3 5.20 12.48 -23.85
C LEU A 3 5.21 13.86 -23.20
N VAL A 4 4.42 14.04 -22.13
CA VAL A 4 4.25 15.34 -21.46
C VAL A 4 4.74 15.27 -20.02
N PHE A 5 5.76 16.05 -19.70
CA PHE A 5 6.21 16.22 -18.32
C PHE A 5 5.48 17.40 -17.65
N GLY A 6 4.23 17.18 -17.28
CA GLY A 6 3.40 18.17 -16.58
C GLY A 6 3.66 18.21 -15.07
N TRP A 7 3.02 19.16 -14.38
CA TRP A 7 3.14 19.32 -12.93
C TRP A 7 2.68 18.08 -12.15
N ARG A 8 1.65 17.35 -12.62
CA ARG A 8 1.17 16.11 -11.99
C ARG A 8 2.24 15.03 -12.00
N THR A 9 2.87 14.84 -13.16
CA THR A 9 4.00 13.93 -13.34
C THR A 9 5.17 14.36 -12.45
N ALA A 10 5.53 15.65 -12.45
CA ALA A 10 6.62 16.18 -11.64
C ALA A 10 6.43 15.90 -10.14
N VAL A 11 5.24 16.17 -9.59
CA VAL A 11 4.92 15.92 -8.16
C VAL A 11 5.06 14.44 -7.82
N LEU A 12 4.54 13.56 -8.67
CA LEU A 12 4.63 12.10 -8.46
C LEU A 12 6.08 11.59 -8.63
N THR A 13 6.87 12.18 -9.53
CA THR A 13 8.30 11.87 -9.69
C THR A 13 9.07 12.28 -8.44
N VAL A 14 8.81 13.47 -7.89
CA VAL A 14 9.44 13.91 -6.63
C VAL A 14 9.07 12.97 -5.49
N ALA A 15 7.79 12.57 -5.38
CA ALA A 15 7.37 11.59 -4.38
C ALA A 15 8.14 10.26 -4.51
N ALA A 16 8.26 9.71 -5.73
CA ALA A 16 9.06 8.50 -5.98
C ALA A 16 10.55 8.70 -5.64
N ALA A 17 11.12 9.85 -6.02
CA ALA A 17 12.51 10.19 -5.76
C ALA A 17 12.83 10.36 -4.27
N ILE A 18 11.83 10.60 -3.43
CA ILE A 18 11.99 10.63 -1.97
C ILE A 18 11.81 9.20 -1.39
N LEU A 19 10.74 8.51 -1.79
CA LEU A 19 10.39 7.20 -1.22
C LEU A 19 11.41 6.10 -1.54
N LEU A 20 11.91 6.06 -2.78
CA LEU A 20 12.81 4.98 -3.22
C LEU A 20 14.18 5.03 -2.52
N PRO A 21 14.89 6.17 -2.43
CA PRO A 21 16.14 6.23 -1.67
C PRO A 21 15.96 5.92 -0.19
N LEU A 22 14.85 6.36 0.42
CA LEU A 22 14.51 5.99 1.79
C LEU A 22 14.33 4.48 1.95
N ALA A 23 13.63 3.82 1.02
CA ALA A 23 13.46 2.37 1.03
C ALA A 23 14.80 1.63 0.92
N VAL A 24 15.71 2.12 0.05
CA VAL A 24 17.07 1.57 -0.09
C VAL A 24 17.87 1.74 1.20
N GLY A 25 17.87 2.94 1.79
CA GLY A 25 18.56 3.21 3.05
C GLY A 25 18.04 2.36 4.21
N LEU A 26 16.73 2.18 4.32
CA LEU A 26 16.11 1.32 5.34
C LEU A 26 16.45 -0.16 5.13
N SER A 27 16.57 -0.61 3.89
CA SER A 27 16.95 -2.00 3.57
C SER A 27 18.37 -2.33 4.04
N ALA A 28 19.24 -1.32 4.16
CA ALA A 28 20.60 -1.45 4.68
C ALA A 28 20.72 -1.27 6.20
N SER A 29 19.62 -0.98 6.91
CA SER A 29 19.66 -0.75 8.37
C SER A 29 20.08 -2.00 9.14
N PHE A 30 20.97 -1.80 10.12
CA PHE A 30 21.44 -2.85 11.03
C PHE A 30 20.56 -3.02 12.27
N HIS A 31 19.91 -1.95 12.73
CA HIS A 31 19.00 -1.95 13.88
C HIS A 31 17.56 -2.22 13.43
N ASN A 32 16.84 -3.05 14.18
CA ASN A 32 15.45 -3.46 13.88
C ASN A 32 15.25 -3.89 12.42
N ARG A 33 16.16 -4.72 11.89
CA ARG A 33 16.22 -5.09 10.46
C ARG A 33 14.87 -5.55 9.90
N LEU A 34 14.10 -6.29 10.69
CA LEU A 34 12.79 -6.80 10.26
C LEU A 34 11.78 -5.67 10.07
N ALA A 35 11.68 -4.75 11.03
CA ALA A 35 10.82 -3.58 10.92
C ALA A 35 11.28 -2.66 9.79
N ALA A 36 12.59 -2.45 9.64
CA ALA A 36 13.16 -1.63 8.56
C ALA A 36 12.87 -2.24 7.18
N ARG A 37 12.98 -3.56 7.01
CA ARG A 37 12.64 -4.26 5.76
C ARG A 37 11.15 -4.21 5.44
N ALA A 38 10.28 -4.36 6.44
CA ALA A 38 8.83 -4.22 6.25
C ALA A 38 8.46 -2.79 5.82
N LEU A 39 9.08 -1.78 6.43
CA LEU A 39 8.89 -0.38 6.03
C LEU A 39 9.46 -0.09 4.64
N ALA A 40 10.64 -0.60 4.31
CA ALA A 40 11.21 -0.47 2.97
C ALA A 40 10.28 -1.08 1.91
N ALA A 41 9.77 -2.29 2.16
CA ALA A 41 8.79 -2.94 1.29
C ALA A 41 7.51 -2.10 1.16
N LEU A 42 7.01 -1.52 2.26
CA LEU A 42 5.86 -0.62 2.25
C LEU A 42 6.10 0.60 1.35
N LEU A 43 7.26 1.24 1.43
CA LEU A 43 7.59 2.42 0.60
C LEU A 43 7.71 2.06 -0.89
N ILE A 44 8.27 0.88 -1.21
CA ILE A 44 8.34 0.38 -2.59
C ILE A 44 6.93 0.13 -3.13
N VAL A 45 6.09 -0.58 -2.37
CA VAL A 45 4.69 -0.84 -2.76
C VAL A 45 3.94 0.47 -2.93
N MET A 46 4.11 1.43 -2.02
CA MET A 46 3.43 2.72 -2.11
C MET A 46 3.86 3.53 -3.32
N THR A 47 5.14 3.45 -3.68
CA THR A 47 5.63 4.01 -4.94
C THR A 47 4.91 3.35 -6.12
N GLY A 48 4.88 2.00 -6.15
CA GLY A 48 4.19 1.23 -7.18
C GLY A 48 2.70 1.56 -7.34
N VAL A 49 2.00 1.87 -6.25
CA VAL A 49 0.57 2.24 -6.27
C VAL A 49 0.29 3.47 -7.13
N PHE A 50 1.15 4.50 -7.08
CA PHE A 50 0.95 5.70 -7.89
C PHE A 50 1.72 5.69 -9.23
N VAL A 51 2.54 4.68 -9.52
CA VAL A 51 3.23 4.54 -10.81
C VAL A 51 2.26 4.58 -12.01
N PRO A 52 1.11 3.87 -12.02
CA PRO A 52 0.16 3.98 -13.13
C PRO A 52 -0.29 5.41 -13.41
N TRP A 53 -0.50 6.21 -12.36
CA TRP A 53 -0.87 7.62 -12.49
C TRP A 53 0.30 8.45 -13.01
N LEU A 54 1.51 8.20 -12.48
CA LEU A 54 2.74 8.87 -12.92
C LEU A 54 2.99 8.68 -14.42
N ILE A 55 2.97 7.44 -14.89
CA ILE A 55 3.23 7.13 -16.31
C ILE A 55 2.03 7.52 -17.19
N GLY A 56 0.81 7.40 -16.68
CA GLY A 56 -0.40 7.80 -17.38
C GLY A 56 -0.46 9.30 -17.65
N PHE A 57 -0.18 10.14 -16.64
CA PHE A 57 -0.08 11.58 -16.84
C PHE A 57 1.07 12.00 -17.76
N ALA A 58 2.10 11.15 -17.88
CA ALA A 58 3.20 11.37 -18.81
C ALA A 58 2.88 10.94 -20.26
N GLY A 59 1.69 10.36 -20.53
CA GLY A 59 1.29 9.88 -21.86
C GLY A 59 1.84 8.51 -22.24
N PHE A 60 2.34 7.71 -21.29
CA PHE A 60 2.92 6.39 -21.59
C PHE A 60 1.86 5.41 -22.12
N TYR A 61 0.63 5.45 -21.61
CA TYR A 61 -0.42 4.54 -22.09
C TYR A 61 -0.87 4.85 -23.53
N ASP A 62 -0.76 6.12 -23.97
CA ASP A 62 -1.08 6.52 -25.34
C ASP A 62 -0.06 5.97 -26.35
N ARG A 63 1.20 5.84 -25.92
CA ARG A 63 2.30 5.33 -26.76
C ARG A 63 2.50 3.82 -26.62
N TRP A 64 2.31 3.30 -25.42
CA TRP A 64 2.58 1.91 -25.04
C TRP A 64 1.40 1.35 -24.26
N TRP A 65 0.29 1.13 -24.96
CA TRP A 65 -0.91 0.51 -24.40
C TRP A 65 -0.63 -0.86 -23.73
N TRP A 66 0.38 -1.60 -24.18
CA TRP A 66 0.72 -2.90 -23.57
C TRP A 66 1.11 -2.81 -22.09
N LEU A 67 1.44 -1.60 -21.59
CA LEU A 67 1.65 -1.31 -20.16
C LEU A 67 0.39 -1.45 -19.31
N THR A 68 -0.80 -1.53 -19.92
CA THR A 68 -2.05 -1.84 -19.22
C THR A 68 -1.93 -3.16 -18.46
N PHE A 69 -2.36 -3.15 -17.20
CA PHE A 69 -2.17 -4.21 -16.19
C PHE A 69 -0.75 -4.44 -15.67
N ALA A 70 0.25 -3.62 -16.05
CA ALA A 70 1.59 -3.77 -15.48
C ALA A 70 1.52 -3.80 -13.94
N PRO A 71 2.15 -4.79 -13.28
CA PRO A 71 1.83 -5.17 -11.90
C PRO A 71 2.51 -4.26 -10.88
N PHE A 72 2.35 -2.95 -11.04
CA PHE A 72 2.90 -1.93 -10.16
C PHE A 72 2.00 -1.68 -8.94
N SER A 73 0.68 -1.54 -9.17
CA SER A 73 -0.26 -1.08 -8.14
C SER A 73 -0.85 -2.24 -7.34
N ASN A 74 -0.10 -2.66 -6.33
CA ASN A 74 -0.47 -3.76 -5.42
C ASN A 74 -0.91 -3.22 -4.05
N ALA A 75 -1.95 -2.38 -4.07
CA ALA A 75 -2.42 -1.67 -2.88
C ALA A 75 -2.80 -2.60 -1.71
N LEU A 76 -3.24 -3.83 -1.98
CA LEU A 76 -3.58 -4.79 -0.90
C LEU A 76 -2.39 -5.21 -0.03
N LEU A 77 -1.14 -4.96 -0.47
CA LEU A 77 0.05 -5.17 0.37
C LEU A 77 0.25 -4.04 1.39
N VAL A 78 -0.37 -2.88 1.23
CA VAL A 78 -0.12 -1.69 2.05
C VAL A 78 -0.52 -1.91 3.52
N PRO A 79 -1.79 -2.27 3.85
CA PRO A 79 -2.17 -2.50 5.25
C PRO A 79 -1.38 -3.62 5.96
N PRO A 80 -1.16 -4.82 5.36
CA PRO A 80 -0.40 -5.88 6.04
C PRO A 80 1.07 -5.52 6.23
N LEU A 81 1.73 -4.85 5.28
CA LEU A 81 3.13 -4.44 5.46
C LEU A 81 3.30 -3.44 6.59
N LEU A 82 2.35 -2.52 6.76
CA LEU A 82 2.32 -1.62 7.90
C LEU A 82 2.16 -2.37 9.22
N TYR A 83 1.21 -3.31 9.29
CA TYR A 83 1.02 -4.14 10.47
C TYR A 83 2.27 -4.96 10.80
N LEU A 84 2.93 -5.56 9.80
CA LEU A 84 4.15 -6.34 9.99
C LEU A 84 5.32 -5.45 10.43
N HIS A 85 5.40 -4.21 9.94
CA HIS A 85 6.34 -3.21 10.45
C HIS A 85 6.11 -2.93 11.93
N ALA A 86 4.86 -2.62 12.33
CA ALA A 86 4.51 -2.37 13.72
C ALA A 86 4.76 -3.59 14.62
N TYR A 87 4.40 -4.79 14.15
CA TYR A 87 4.62 -6.05 14.85
C TYR A 87 6.11 -6.31 15.08
N ALA A 88 6.93 -6.13 14.05
CA ALA A 88 8.38 -6.28 14.16
C ALA A 88 9.01 -5.23 15.07
N LEU A 89 8.48 -4.00 15.09
CA LEU A 89 8.95 -2.94 15.98
C LEU A 89 8.67 -3.27 17.45
N VAL A 90 7.46 -3.76 17.75
CA VAL A 90 7.00 -4.05 19.12
C VAL A 90 7.60 -5.34 19.66
N THR A 91 7.68 -6.38 18.84
CA THR A 91 8.05 -7.73 19.30
C THR A 91 9.48 -8.13 18.96
N GLY A 92 10.18 -7.38 18.10
CA GLY A 92 11.50 -7.72 17.60
C GLY A 92 11.54 -8.91 16.63
N ARG A 93 10.39 -9.50 16.28
CA ARG A 93 10.26 -10.67 15.40
C ARG A 93 9.16 -10.47 14.34
N TRP A 94 9.17 -11.29 13.29
CA TRP A 94 8.03 -11.33 12.36
C TRP A 94 6.81 -11.99 13.03
N SER A 95 5.61 -11.63 12.56
CA SER A 95 4.40 -12.40 12.87
C SER A 95 4.61 -13.86 12.40
N PRO A 96 4.25 -14.88 13.21
CA PRO A 96 4.35 -16.28 12.79
C PRO A 96 3.60 -16.58 11.48
N ALA A 97 2.56 -15.81 11.18
CA ALA A 97 1.75 -15.92 9.98
C ALA A 97 2.05 -14.82 8.93
N ALA A 98 3.25 -14.21 8.97
CA ALA A 98 3.66 -13.11 8.08
C ALA A 98 3.29 -13.33 6.62
N TRP A 99 3.58 -14.51 6.07
CA TRP A 99 3.32 -14.83 4.67
C TRP A 99 1.81 -14.83 4.33
N ARG A 100 0.95 -15.23 5.27
CA ARG A 100 -0.51 -15.26 5.06
C ARG A 100 -1.08 -13.85 4.93
N HIS A 101 -0.51 -12.90 5.65
CA HIS A 101 -0.92 -11.49 5.58
C HIS A 101 -0.61 -10.87 4.20
N LEU A 102 0.42 -11.38 3.51
CA LEU A 102 0.83 -10.90 2.18
C LEU A 102 0.09 -11.61 1.04
N LEU A 103 -0.63 -12.71 1.32
CA LEU A 103 -1.29 -13.52 0.31
C LEU A 103 -2.32 -12.75 -0.54
N PRO A 104 -3.20 -11.89 0.03
CA PRO A 104 -4.14 -11.12 -0.78
C PRO A 104 -3.45 -10.21 -1.81
N GLY A 105 -2.35 -9.57 -1.39
CA GLY A 105 -1.55 -8.73 -2.29
C GLY A 105 -0.74 -9.53 -3.30
N ALA A 106 -0.24 -10.71 -2.93
CA ALA A 106 0.42 -11.62 -3.87
C ALA A 106 -0.56 -12.15 -4.94
N ILE A 107 -1.81 -12.42 -4.56
CA ILE A 107 -2.88 -12.80 -5.49
C ILE A 107 -3.19 -11.63 -6.44
N GLN A 108 -3.31 -10.40 -5.93
CA GLN A 108 -3.49 -9.21 -6.76
C GLN A 108 -2.33 -9.04 -7.76
N PHE A 109 -1.08 -9.20 -7.30
CA PHE A 109 0.10 -9.14 -8.15
C PHE A 109 0.07 -10.21 -9.24
N ALA A 110 -0.21 -11.46 -8.88
CA ALA A 110 -0.28 -12.57 -9.82
C ALA A 110 -1.39 -12.35 -10.86
N TYR A 111 -2.53 -11.85 -10.43
CA TYR A 111 -3.64 -11.47 -11.31
C TYR A 111 -3.22 -10.38 -12.30
N GLN A 112 -2.62 -9.29 -11.83
CA GLN A 112 -2.14 -8.20 -12.69
C GLN A 112 -1.05 -8.69 -13.66
N ALA A 113 -0.09 -9.48 -13.18
CA ALA A 113 0.96 -10.04 -13.99
C ALA A 113 0.41 -10.98 -15.08
N ALA A 114 -0.58 -11.83 -14.75
CA ALA A 114 -1.25 -12.67 -15.72
C ALA A 114 -2.00 -11.84 -16.78
N ALA A 115 -2.75 -10.83 -16.34
CA ALA A 115 -3.46 -9.92 -17.25
C ALA A 115 -2.51 -9.11 -18.14
N PHE A 116 -1.34 -8.73 -17.63
CA PHE A 116 -0.30 -8.04 -18.36
C PHE A 116 0.32 -8.89 -19.47
N LEU A 117 0.45 -10.20 -19.27
CA LEU A 117 0.97 -11.14 -20.25
C LEU A 117 -0.04 -11.54 -21.33
N LEU A 118 -1.31 -11.14 -21.21
CA LEU A 118 -2.33 -11.43 -22.22
C LEU A 118 -1.98 -10.79 -23.58
N PRO A 119 -2.20 -11.50 -24.70
CA PRO A 119 -2.15 -10.90 -26.03
C PRO A 119 -3.09 -9.71 -26.15
N THR A 120 -2.69 -8.70 -26.94
CA THR A 120 -3.40 -7.41 -27.04
C THR A 120 -4.91 -7.51 -27.26
N PRO A 121 -5.44 -8.36 -28.18
CA PRO A 121 -6.90 -8.47 -28.38
C PRO A 121 -7.65 -8.97 -27.15
N LEU A 122 -7.09 -9.97 -26.45
CA LEU A 122 -7.69 -10.54 -25.25
C LEU A 122 -7.55 -9.58 -24.05
N LYS A 123 -6.44 -8.85 -23.99
CA LYS A 123 -6.21 -7.80 -22.99
C LYS A 123 -7.25 -6.68 -23.08
N HIS A 124 -7.63 -6.26 -24.29
CA HIS A 124 -8.67 -5.24 -24.48
C HIS A 124 -10.03 -5.70 -23.94
N TYR A 125 -10.48 -6.89 -24.37
CA TYR A 125 -11.73 -7.46 -23.87
C TYR A 125 -11.72 -7.63 -22.34
N TRP A 126 -10.59 -8.09 -21.79
CA TRP A 126 -10.43 -8.23 -20.35
C TRP A 126 -10.45 -6.88 -19.61
N ALA A 127 -9.87 -5.82 -20.19
CA ALA A 127 -9.83 -4.48 -19.60
C ALA A 127 -11.24 -3.92 -19.36
N ASP A 128 -12.15 -4.11 -20.31
CA ASP A 128 -13.52 -3.60 -20.20
C ASP A 128 -14.27 -4.21 -18.99
N LEU A 129 -14.08 -5.51 -18.75
CA LEU A 129 -14.67 -6.21 -17.60
C LEU A 129 -13.92 -5.92 -16.28
N ALA A 130 -12.59 -5.90 -16.32
CA ALA A 130 -11.76 -5.75 -15.14
C ALA A 130 -11.84 -4.34 -14.52
N PHE A 131 -11.92 -3.30 -15.34
CA PHE A 131 -11.95 -1.91 -14.85
C PHE A 131 -13.28 -1.48 -14.24
N THR A 132 -14.35 -2.22 -14.47
CA THR A 132 -15.63 -1.99 -13.81
C THR A 132 -15.69 -2.79 -12.50
N THR A 133 -16.01 -4.08 -12.57
CA THR A 133 -16.25 -4.92 -11.38
C THR A 133 -14.96 -5.18 -10.59
N GLY A 134 -13.83 -5.36 -11.26
CA GLY A 134 -12.55 -5.67 -10.60
C GLY A 134 -12.07 -4.54 -9.69
N ASN A 135 -12.21 -3.29 -10.14
CA ASN A 135 -11.84 -2.12 -9.35
C ASN A 135 -12.69 -2.01 -8.07
N ALA A 136 -14.00 -2.21 -8.15
CA ALA A 136 -14.89 -2.19 -6.99
C ALA A 136 -14.54 -3.29 -5.96
N ILE A 137 -14.22 -4.50 -6.43
CA ILE A 137 -13.79 -5.62 -5.57
C ILE A 137 -12.48 -5.27 -4.87
N VAL A 138 -11.45 -4.84 -5.61
CA VAL A 138 -10.14 -4.50 -5.03
C VAL A 138 -10.28 -3.36 -4.02
N ALA A 139 -11.07 -2.34 -4.33
CA ALA A 139 -11.29 -1.20 -3.45
C ALA A 139 -12.02 -1.61 -2.15
N SER A 140 -13.03 -2.48 -2.25
CA SER A 140 -13.73 -3.05 -1.09
C SER A 140 -12.79 -3.89 -0.21
N LEU A 141 -12.00 -4.77 -0.83
CA LEU A 141 -11.00 -5.58 -0.11
C LEU A 141 -9.94 -4.70 0.56
N LEU A 142 -9.52 -3.62 -0.11
CA LEU A 142 -8.56 -2.67 0.45
C LEU A 142 -9.13 -1.94 1.66
N ALA A 143 -10.37 -1.47 1.59
CA ALA A 143 -11.07 -0.85 2.71
C ALA A 143 -11.19 -1.80 3.91
N ILE A 144 -11.65 -3.04 3.68
CA ILE A 144 -11.72 -4.09 4.70
C ILE A 144 -10.33 -4.33 5.31
N SER A 145 -9.30 -4.45 4.47
CA SER A 145 -7.92 -4.67 4.90
C SER A 145 -7.41 -3.55 5.80
N PHE A 146 -7.64 -2.28 5.46
CA PHE A 146 -7.28 -1.15 6.32
C PHE A 146 -8.01 -1.19 7.68
N VAL A 147 -9.30 -1.53 7.71
CA VAL A 147 -10.06 -1.63 8.96
C VAL A 147 -9.48 -2.74 9.85
N VAL A 148 -9.27 -3.93 9.28
CA VAL A 148 -8.77 -5.10 10.02
C VAL A 148 -7.35 -4.87 10.53
N TYR A 149 -6.42 -4.49 9.66
CA TYR A 149 -5.02 -4.28 10.05
C TYR A 149 -4.83 -3.02 10.88
N GLY A 150 -5.65 -1.98 10.70
CA GLY A 150 -5.70 -0.82 11.57
C GLY A 150 -6.08 -1.21 13.00
N ALA A 151 -7.19 -1.95 13.16
CA ALA A 151 -7.63 -2.44 14.47
C ALA A 151 -6.58 -3.35 15.14
N TRP A 152 -5.96 -4.26 14.38
CA TRP A 152 -4.89 -5.12 14.91
C TRP A 152 -3.64 -4.34 15.31
N THR A 153 -3.26 -3.32 14.54
CA THR A 153 -2.13 -2.45 14.88
C THR A 153 -2.43 -1.65 16.14
N ILE A 154 -3.63 -1.09 16.30
CA ILE A 154 -4.04 -0.37 17.51
C ILE A 154 -4.00 -1.31 18.73
N ARG A 155 -4.58 -2.51 18.63
CA ARG A 155 -4.56 -3.52 19.71
C ARG A 155 -3.14 -3.89 20.11
N LEU A 156 -2.26 -4.11 19.12
CA LEU A 156 -0.85 -4.41 19.35
C LEU A 156 -0.15 -3.27 20.13
N LEU A 157 -0.41 -2.01 19.76
CA LEU A 157 0.20 -0.86 20.41
C LEU A 157 -0.34 -0.60 21.81
N HIS A 158 -1.63 -0.81 22.04
CA HIS A 158 -2.21 -0.72 23.38
C HIS A 158 -1.62 -1.79 24.30
N GLY A 159 -1.59 -3.06 23.87
CA GLY A 159 -0.99 -4.13 24.67
C GLY A 159 0.50 -3.89 24.97
N TYR A 160 1.24 -3.28 24.04
CA TYR A 160 2.63 -2.90 24.28
C TYR A 160 2.78 -1.78 25.31
N ARG A 161 1.93 -0.74 25.25
CA ARG A 161 1.91 0.36 26.23
C ARG A 161 1.53 -0.11 27.62
N ASP A 162 0.53 -0.98 27.73
CA ASP A 162 0.10 -1.55 29.01
C ASP A 162 1.26 -2.34 29.64
N ALA A 163 1.98 -3.13 28.85
CA ALA A 163 3.15 -3.88 29.31
C ALA A 163 4.36 -2.99 29.69
N LEU A 164 4.55 -1.85 29.01
CA LEU A 164 5.63 -0.89 29.30
C LEU A 164 5.37 -0.07 30.56
N SER A 165 4.13 0.40 30.76
CA SER A 165 3.73 1.15 31.95
C SER A 165 3.97 0.37 33.25
N GLN A 166 3.93 -0.97 33.18
CA GLN A 166 4.26 -1.86 34.30
C GLN A 166 5.77 -2.00 34.57
N LYS A 167 6.64 -1.59 33.64
CA LYS A 167 8.10 -1.85 33.72
C LYS A 167 8.99 -0.61 33.73
N ARG A 168 8.53 0.58 33.30
CA ARG A 168 9.35 1.80 33.32
C ARG A 168 8.49 3.08 33.25
N SER A 169 8.78 4.05 34.12
CA SER A 169 8.04 5.33 34.21
C SER A 169 8.41 6.38 33.14
N ASP A 170 9.41 6.12 32.27
CA ASP A 170 9.99 7.09 31.31
C ASP A 170 9.58 6.81 29.84
N ASP A 171 8.29 6.57 29.62
CA ASP A 171 7.78 5.90 28.41
C ASP A 171 7.59 6.83 27.17
N ALA A 172 8.01 8.08 27.26
CA ALA A 172 7.39 9.14 26.46
C ALA A 172 7.96 9.36 25.05
N ARG A 173 9.25 9.12 24.76
CA ARG A 173 9.88 10.15 23.93
C ARG A 173 9.59 10.16 22.42
N PHE A 174 9.64 9.08 21.62
CA PHE A 174 9.50 9.28 20.15
C PHE A 174 8.84 8.18 19.29
N ALA A 175 8.98 6.88 19.60
CA ALA A 175 8.54 5.84 18.65
C ALA A 175 7.02 5.54 18.72
N THR A 176 6.44 5.51 19.92
CA THR A 176 5.07 5.02 20.14
C THR A 176 4.00 6.03 19.73
N ALA A 177 4.31 7.34 19.82
CA ALA A 177 3.36 8.40 19.48
C ALA A 177 3.12 8.48 17.97
N TRP A 178 4.20 8.50 17.16
CA TRP A 178 4.09 8.48 15.69
C TRP A 178 3.36 7.23 15.22
N LEU A 179 3.74 6.05 15.71
CA LEU A 179 3.12 4.79 15.28
C LEU A 179 1.63 4.74 15.61
N SER A 180 1.21 5.29 16.76
CA SER A 180 -0.21 5.39 17.10
C SER A 180 -0.98 6.41 16.26
N ARG A 181 -0.38 7.57 15.94
CA ARG A 181 -1.01 8.57 15.06
C ARG A 181 -1.18 8.01 13.65
N THR A 182 -0.16 7.32 13.14
CA THR A 182 -0.21 6.59 11.88
C THR A 182 -1.30 5.51 11.92
N ALA A 183 -1.37 4.71 12.99
CA ALA A 183 -2.39 3.68 13.16
C ALA A 183 -3.84 4.22 13.22
N VAL A 184 -4.06 5.45 13.69
CA VAL A 184 -5.37 6.13 13.67
C VAL A 184 -5.65 6.81 12.31
N ALA A 185 -4.63 7.37 11.66
CA ALA A 185 -4.79 8.00 10.35
C ALA A 185 -5.27 7.02 9.26
N TYR A 186 -4.89 5.74 9.37
CA TYR A 186 -5.27 4.72 8.38
C TYR A 186 -6.75 4.32 8.35
N PRO A 187 -7.43 4.01 9.49
CA PRO A 187 -8.87 3.80 9.46
C PRO A 187 -9.62 5.07 9.02
N LEU A 188 -9.11 6.28 9.32
CA LEU A 188 -9.68 7.52 8.79
C LEU A 188 -9.53 7.60 7.26
N LEU A 189 -8.35 7.27 6.72
CA LEU A 189 -8.12 7.17 5.28
C LEU A 189 -9.03 6.12 4.62
N ALA A 190 -9.24 4.98 5.28
CA ALA A 190 -10.16 3.93 4.82
C ALA A 190 -11.61 4.40 4.83
N ILE A 191 -12.02 5.18 5.82
CA ILE A 191 -13.35 5.80 5.89
C ILE A 191 -13.51 6.83 4.76
N VAL A 192 -12.50 7.66 4.50
CA VAL A 192 -12.52 8.62 3.38
C VAL A 192 -12.63 7.89 2.04
N TRP A 193 -11.85 6.82 1.85
CA TRP A 193 -11.90 6.01 0.64
C TRP A 193 -13.23 5.26 0.48
N ALA A 194 -13.73 4.65 1.55
CA ALA A 194 -15.03 3.99 1.57
C ALA A 194 -16.17 4.98 1.29
N GLY A 195 -16.09 6.18 1.86
CA GLY A 195 -17.04 7.25 1.58
C GLY A 195 -17.03 7.67 0.10
N TRP A 196 -15.84 7.79 -0.50
CA TRP A 196 -15.73 8.10 -1.92
C TRP A 196 -16.28 6.99 -2.82
N LEU A 197 -15.98 5.72 -2.51
CA LEU A 197 -16.51 4.55 -3.23
C LEU A 197 -18.04 4.48 -3.17
N LEU A 198 -18.63 4.77 -2.00
CA LEU A 198 -20.07 4.79 -1.83
C LEU A 198 -20.73 5.94 -2.62
N VAL A 199 -20.08 7.09 -2.69
CA VAL A 199 -20.56 8.23 -3.50
C VAL A 199 -20.47 7.96 -4.99
N ASP A 200 -19.38 7.35 -5.47
CA ASP A 200 -19.20 7.00 -6.88
C ASP A 200 -20.21 5.93 -7.34
N GLU A 201 -20.53 4.96 -6.48
CA GLU A 201 -21.57 3.97 -6.77
C GLU A 201 -22.98 4.59 -6.76
N ALA A 202 -23.27 5.47 -5.79
CA ALA A 202 -24.55 6.18 -5.73
C ALA A 202 -24.77 7.14 -6.91
N ALA A 203 -23.70 7.67 -7.50
CA ALA A 203 -23.77 8.54 -8.67
C ALA A 203 -24.04 7.79 -9.99
N ARG A 204 -23.98 6.45 -9.98
CA ARG A 204 -24.25 5.58 -11.14
C ARG A 204 -25.68 5.00 -11.14
N LEU A 205 -26.47 5.26 -10.10
CA LEU A 205 -27.89 4.91 -9.96
C LEU A 205 -28.79 6.09 -10.39
#